data_AF-A0A843XKL7-F1
#
_entry.id   AF-A0A843XKL7-F1
#
_cell.length_a   1.000
_cell.length_b   1.000
_cell.length_c   1.000
_cell.angle_alpha   90.00
_cell.angle_beta   90.00
_cell.angle_gamma   90.00
#
_symmetry.space_group_name_H-M   'P 1'
#
loop_
_entity.id
_entity.type
_entity.pdbx_description
1 polymer ?
#
loop_
_entity_poly.entity_id
_entity_poly.type
_entity_poly.pdbx_seq_one_letter_code
_entity_poly.pdbx_strand_id
1 'polypeptide(L)'
;PLRHSPYVSGLFRPVKAFLEGERIAYLTVQTRNQFLVSATERITSRYYDLVSELVDTVRKTESSPQRICQTAQRRGGTSTDASDNTMSNTDKLCMQYFLDIQEYGCNLIELGVAAGDIPAYRSLWQCVAPADRQTTIRF
;
A
#
# COMPACT_ATOMS: atom_id res chain seq x y z
N PRO A 1 1.39 11.04 8.79
CA PRO A 1 1.50 9.73 9.49
C PRO A 1 2.96 9.34 9.71
N LEU A 2 3.29 8.67 10.82
CA LEU A 2 4.67 8.37 11.23
C LEU A 2 4.96 6.87 11.43
N ARG A 3 3.92 6.03 11.45
CA ARG A 3 4.03 4.58 11.63
C ARG A 3 3.06 3.86 10.72
N HIS A 4 3.38 2.60 10.42
CA HIS A 4 2.47 1.70 9.72
C HIS A 4 1.23 1.42 10.60
N SER A 5 0.15 1.03 9.94
CA SER A 5 -1.07 0.58 10.58
C SER A 5 -0.80 -0.70 11.39
N PRO A 6 -1.37 -0.84 12.60
CA PRO A 6 -1.12 -2.00 13.47
C PRO A 6 -1.61 -3.32 12.87
N TYR A 7 -2.55 -3.26 11.92
CA TYR A 7 -3.08 -4.42 11.22
C TYR A 7 -2.04 -5.09 10.31
N VAL A 8 -1.13 -4.32 9.71
CA VAL A 8 -0.18 -4.80 8.70
C VAL A 8 0.80 -5.83 9.29
N SER A 9 1.32 -5.57 10.49
CA SER A 9 2.20 -6.51 11.22
C SER A 9 1.53 -7.84 11.54
N GLY A 10 0.20 -7.93 11.42
CA GLY A 10 -0.56 -9.15 11.65
C GLY A 10 -0.92 -9.93 10.37
N LEU A 11 -0.70 -9.36 9.18
CA LEU A 11 -1.32 -9.85 7.95
C LEU A 11 -0.89 -11.27 7.58
N PHE A 12 0.38 -11.58 7.81
CA PHE A 12 0.97 -12.88 7.49
C PHE A 12 0.93 -13.90 8.64
N ARG A 13 0.37 -13.55 9.80
CA ARG A 13 0.25 -14.48 10.94
C ARG A 13 -0.44 -15.80 10.57
N PRO A 14 -1.54 -15.82 9.79
CA PRO A 14 -2.17 -17.09 9.42
C PRO A 14 -1.27 -17.98 8.56
N VAL A 15 -0.49 -17.38 7.65
CA VAL A 15 0.46 -18.10 6.80
C VAL A 15 1.60 -18.67 7.64
N LYS A 16 2.15 -17.86 8.54
CA LYS A 16 3.19 -18.28 9.49
C LYS A 16 2.70 -19.43 10.38
N ALA A 17 1.53 -19.28 11.00
CA ALA A 17 0.94 -20.31 11.85
C ALA A 17 0.67 -21.63 11.12
N PHE A 18 0.29 -21.58 9.83
CA PHE A 18 0.16 -22.78 9.02
C PHE A 18 1.51 -23.46 8.77
N LEU A 19 2.54 -22.69 8.43
CA LEU A 19 3.90 -23.19 8.17
C LEU A 19 4.61 -23.74 9.41
N GLU A 20 4.30 -23.20 10.58
CA GLU A 20 4.83 -23.64 11.88
C GLU A 20 3.99 -24.75 12.55
N GLY A 21 2.83 -25.07 11.96
CA GLY A 21 1.91 -26.06 12.53
C GLY A 21 2.42 -27.50 12.39
N GLU A 22 1.99 -28.39 13.29
CA GLU A 22 2.41 -29.80 13.34
C GLU A 22 2.13 -30.56 12.04
N ARG A 23 1.06 -30.19 11.33
CA ARG A 23 0.65 -30.85 10.08
C ARG A 23 1.56 -30.52 8.90
N ILE A 24 2.44 -29.53 9.02
CA ILE A 24 3.37 -29.18 7.95
C ILE A 24 4.31 -30.35 7.63
N ALA A 25 4.61 -31.20 8.63
CA ALA A 25 5.42 -32.40 8.50
C ALA A 25 4.93 -33.36 7.39
N TYR A 26 3.63 -33.37 7.10
CA TYR A 26 3.03 -34.21 6.05
C TYR A 26 3.25 -33.68 4.63
N LEU A 27 3.68 -32.42 4.47
CA LEU A 27 3.95 -31.81 3.17
C LEU A 27 5.42 -31.93 2.80
N THR A 28 5.69 -32.16 1.51
CA THR A 28 7.04 -32.08 0.96
C THR A 28 7.56 -30.64 1.02
N VAL A 29 8.88 -30.45 1.06
CA VAL A 29 9.50 -29.12 1.01
C VAL A 29 9.05 -28.33 -0.22
N GLN A 30 8.92 -28.99 -1.37
CA GLN A 30 8.43 -28.38 -2.60
C GLN A 30 7.00 -27.85 -2.44
N THR A 31 6.10 -28.65 -1.86
CA THR A 31 4.70 -28.25 -1.63
C THR A 31 4.60 -27.09 -0.63
N ARG A 32 5.45 -27.08 0.42
CA ARG A 32 5.50 -25.97 1.38
C ARG A 32 5.95 -24.67 0.72
N ASN A 33 7.00 -24.73 -0.10
CA ASN A 33 7.51 -23.56 -0.83
C ASN A 33 6.48 -23.06 -1.85
N GLN A 34 5.85 -23.96 -2.61
CA GLN A 34 4.79 -23.59 -3.54
C GLN A 34 3.60 -22.94 -2.83
N PHE A 35 3.19 -23.49 -1.68
CA PHE A 35 2.14 -22.89 -0.86
C PHE A 35 2.50 -21.48 -0.41
N LEU A 36 3.71 -21.28 0.13
CA LEU A 36 4.17 -19.97 0.61
C LEU A 36 4.19 -18.94 -0.52
N VAL A 37 4.79 -19.29 -1.67
CA VAL A 37 4.85 -18.40 -2.84
C VAL A 37 3.44 -18.08 -3.34
N SER A 38 2.60 -19.09 -3.59
CA SER A 38 1.24 -18.86 -4.09
C SER A 38 0.36 -18.09 -3.09
N ALA A 39 0.52 -18.31 -1.78
CA ALA A 39 -0.23 -17.57 -0.76
C ALA A 39 0.19 -16.10 -0.71
N THR A 40 1.50 -15.84 -0.65
CA THR A 40 2.03 -14.47 -0.61
C THR A 40 1.70 -13.70 -1.88
N GLU A 41 1.83 -14.31 -3.07
CA GLU A 41 1.42 -13.71 -4.34
C GLU A 41 -0.06 -13.33 -4.37
N ARG A 42 -0.95 -14.24 -3.95
CA ARG A 42 -2.40 -13.98 -3.95
C ARG A 42 -2.81 -12.92 -2.95
N ILE A 43 -2.24 -12.94 -1.74
CA ILE A 43 -2.48 -11.91 -0.72
C ILE A 43 -1.98 -10.55 -1.23
N THR A 44 -0.77 -10.51 -1.80
CA THR A 44 -0.19 -9.27 -2.34
C THR A 44 -1.02 -8.72 -3.49
N SER A 45 -1.44 -9.58 -4.43
CA SER A 45 -2.26 -9.17 -5.57
C SER A 45 -3.58 -8.57 -5.12
N ARG A 46 -4.26 -9.24 -4.18
CA ARG A 46 -5.50 -8.70 -3.61
C ARG A 46 -5.29 -7.37 -2.90
N TYR A 47 -4.16 -7.21 -2.20
CA TYR A 47 -3.86 -5.96 -1.53
C TYR A 47 -3.60 -4.82 -2.52
N TYR A 48 -2.85 -5.11 -3.59
CA TYR A 48 -2.65 -4.18 -4.70
C TYR A 48 -3.96 -3.72 -5.35
N ASP A 49 -4.87 -4.64 -5.65
CA ASP A 49 -6.17 -4.30 -6.26
C ASP A 49 -6.94 -3.30 -5.38
N LEU A 50 -7.01 -3.56 -4.07
CA LEU A 50 -7.73 -2.71 -3.12
C LEU A 50 -7.08 -1.33 -2.96
N VAL A 51 -5.75 -1.27 -2.87
CA VAL A 51 -5.03 -0.01 -2.67
C VAL A 51 -5.07 0.84 -3.94
N SER A 52 -4.84 0.24 -5.10
CA SER A 52 -4.87 0.96 -6.38
C SER A 52 -6.25 1.54 -6.67
N GLU A 53 -7.33 0.76 -6.46
CA GLU A 53 -8.71 1.25 -6.62
C GLU A 53 -9.02 2.43 -5.68
N LEU A 54 -8.56 2.36 -4.43
CA LEU A 54 -8.76 3.43 -3.46
C LEU A 54 -7.97 4.69 -3.82
N VAL A 55 -6.68 4.56 -4.15
CA VAL A 55 -5.83 5.68 -4.56
C VAL A 55 -6.39 6.36 -5.80
N ASP A 56 -6.84 5.58 -6.80
CA ASP A 56 -7.46 6.12 -8.01
C ASP A 56 -8.78 6.85 -7.71
N THR A 57 -9.60 6.32 -6.80
CA THR A 57 -10.86 6.97 -6.39
C THR A 57 -10.61 8.30 -5.69
N VAL A 58 -9.60 8.35 -4.81
CA VAL A 58 -9.25 9.58 -4.10
C VAL A 58 -8.63 10.61 -5.06
N ARG A 59 -7.77 10.19 -5.98
CA ARG A 59 -7.23 11.07 -7.04
C ARG A 59 -8.33 11.67 -7.92
N LYS A 60 -9.32 10.87 -8.34
CA LYS A 60 -10.46 11.31 -9.16
C LYS A 60 -11.39 12.25 -8.41
N THR A 61 -11.64 11.99 -7.13
CA THR A 61 -12.51 12.85 -6.31
C THR A 61 -11.83 14.17 -5.95
N GLU A 62 -10.53 14.18 -5.71
CA GLU A 62 -9.75 15.41 -5.45
C GLU A 62 -9.55 16.29 -6.67
N SER A 63 -9.66 15.75 -7.89
CA SER A 63 -9.62 16.55 -9.12
C SER A 63 -10.98 17.19 -9.48
N SER A 64 -12.04 16.87 -8.74
CA SER A 64 -13.40 17.43 -8.96
C SER A 64 -13.80 18.73 -8.21
N PRO A 65 -13.17 19.20 -7.11
CA PRO A 65 -13.70 20.29 -6.28
C PRO A 65 -13.38 21.70 -6.80
N GLN A 66 -12.53 21.86 -7.82
CA GLN A 66 -12.16 23.20 -8.32
C GLN A 66 -13.11 23.75 -9.40
N ARG A 67 -13.89 22.92 -10.09
CA ARG A 67 -14.77 23.41 -11.18
C ARG A 67 -16.03 24.12 -10.67
N ILE A 68 -16.43 23.89 -9.43
CA ILE A 68 -17.65 24.49 -8.84
C ILE A 68 -17.32 25.80 -8.08
N CYS A 69 -16.15 25.90 -7.44
CA CYS A 69 -15.75 27.13 -6.74
C CYS A 69 -15.26 28.25 -7.69
N GLN A 70 -14.67 27.90 -8.85
CA GLN A 70 -14.21 28.91 -9.82
C GLN A 70 -15.38 29.68 -10.48
N THR A 71 -16.57 29.06 -10.61
CA THR A 71 -17.78 29.74 -11.09
C THR A 71 -18.42 30.63 -10.03
N ALA A 72 -18.20 30.33 -8.73
CA ALA A 72 -18.69 31.15 -7.62
C ALA A 72 -17.78 32.37 -7.32
N GLN A 73 -16.46 32.25 -7.53
CA GLN A 73 -15.50 33.35 -7.27
C GLN A 73 -15.47 34.45 -8.33
N ARG A 74 -16.11 34.28 -9.50
CA ARG A 74 -16.19 35.35 -10.51
C ARG A 74 -17.18 36.49 -10.16
N ARG A 75 -17.79 36.50 -8.96
CA ARG A 75 -18.82 37.49 -8.57
C ARG A 75 -18.62 38.27 -7.26
N GLY A 76 -17.57 38.06 -6.49
CA GLY A 76 -17.39 38.81 -5.23
C GLY A 76 -15.95 38.83 -4.75
N GLY A 77 -15.41 40.03 -4.53
CA GLY A 77 -14.02 40.27 -4.13
C GLY A 77 -13.69 39.86 -2.70
N THR A 78 -12.47 40.21 -2.31
CA THR A 78 -11.72 39.92 -1.06
C THR A 78 -11.00 38.57 -1.06
N SER A 79 -9.85 38.57 -1.72
CA SER A 79 -8.76 37.61 -1.51
C SER A 79 -7.94 38.06 -0.30
N THR A 80 -7.72 37.19 0.68
CA THR A 80 -6.46 36.97 1.41
C THR A 80 -6.66 35.81 2.41
N ASP A 81 -5.65 34.94 2.50
CA ASP A 81 -5.44 33.85 3.47
C ASP A 81 -6.25 32.54 3.38
N ALA A 82 -5.78 31.66 2.49
CA ALA A 82 -5.73 30.22 2.75
C ALA A 82 -4.57 29.60 1.95
N SER A 83 -3.35 30.07 2.18
CA SER A 83 -2.13 29.48 1.64
C SER A 83 -1.54 28.40 2.57
N ASP A 84 -2.37 27.78 3.40
CA ASP A 84 -2.06 26.50 4.03
C ASP A 84 -2.37 25.38 3.02
N ASN A 85 -1.49 25.25 2.02
CA ASN A 85 -1.41 24.11 1.12
C ASN A 85 -0.91 22.87 1.89
N THR A 86 -1.73 22.47 2.86
CA THR A 86 -1.53 21.43 3.86
C THR A 86 -1.77 20.10 3.19
N MET A 87 -0.75 19.57 2.50
CA MET A 87 -0.63 18.19 2.00
C MET A 87 -1.95 17.52 1.59
N SER A 88 -2.14 17.34 0.28
CA SER A 88 -3.31 16.71 -0.34
C SER A 88 -3.80 15.47 0.43
N ASN A 89 -5.11 15.25 0.47
CA ASN A 89 -5.67 14.05 1.08
C ASN A 89 -5.15 12.79 0.39
N THR A 90 -4.93 12.85 -0.93
CA THR A 90 -4.23 11.82 -1.69
C THR A 90 -2.82 11.59 -1.16
N ASP A 91 -2.05 12.64 -0.91
CA ASP A 91 -0.68 12.52 -0.43
C ASP A 91 -0.64 11.89 0.98
N LYS A 92 -1.54 12.30 1.88
CA LYS A 92 -1.64 11.72 3.24
C LYS A 92 -1.98 10.23 3.20
N LEU A 93 -2.88 9.85 2.30
CA LEU A 93 -3.26 8.46 2.06
C LEU A 93 -2.08 7.65 1.52
N CYS A 94 -1.42 8.13 0.46
CA CYS A 94 -0.25 7.47 -0.13
C CYS A 94 0.87 7.35 0.89
N MET A 95 1.12 8.38 1.70
CA MET A 95 2.10 8.34 2.78
C MET A 95 1.79 7.26 3.83
N GLN A 96 0.52 7.10 4.23
CA GLN A 96 0.15 6.03 5.17
C GLN A 96 0.37 4.65 4.55
N TYR A 97 -0.14 4.43 3.33
CA TYR A 97 0.07 3.15 2.67
C TYR A 97 1.55 2.88 2.41
N PHE A 98 2.36 3.88 2.08
CA PHE A 98 3.78 3.69 1.91
C PHE A 98 4.45 3.10 3.15
N LEU A 99 4.12 3.61 4.34
CA LEU A 99 4.61 3.03 5.61
C LEU A 99 4.09 1.60 5.81
N ASP A 100 2.82 1.35 5.49
CA ASP A 100 2.22 0.03 5.55
C ASP A 100 2.91 -0.95 4.58
N ILE A 101 3.29 -0.52 3.38
CA ILE A 101 3.95 -1.36 2.38
C ILE A 101 5.40 -1.67 2.75
N GLN A 102 6.10 -0.74 3.43
CA GLN A 102 7.42 -1.02 3.99
C GLN A 102 7.35 -2.14 5.03
N GLU A 103 6.44 -2.03 6.00
CA GLU A 103 6.22 -3.06 7.02
C GLU A 103 5.75 -4.39 6.41
N TYR A 104 4.88 -4.34 5.40
CA TYR A 104 4.48 -5.53 4.64
C TYR A 104 5.69 -6.24 4.02
N GLY A 105 6.62 -5.47 3.45
CA GLY A 105 7.85 -5.97 2.88
C GLY A 105 8.76 -6.64 3.92
N CYS A 106 8.90 -6.05 5.10
CA CYS A 106 9.59 -6.67 6.23
C CYS A 106 8.96 -8.02 6.60
N ASN A 107 7.63 -8.09 6.71
CA ASN A 107 6.94 -9.33 7.04
C ASN A 107 7.11 -10.43 5.98
N LEU A 108 7.22 -10.06 4.69
CA LEU A 108 7.54 -11.02 3.63
C LEU A 108 8.96 -11.57 3.79
N ILE A 109 9.93 -10.72 4.13
CA ILE A 109 11.32 -11.14 4.38
C ILE A 109 11.38 -12.09 5.56
N GLU A 110 10.62 -11.84 6.63
CA GLU A 110 10.53 -12.76 7.78
C GLU A 110 9.98 -14.14 7.40
N LEU A 111 9.13 -14.22 6.38
CA LEU A 111 8.66 -15.49 5.80
C LEU A 111 9.65 -16.12 4.81
N GLY A 112 10.78 -15.47 4.53
CA GLY A 112 11.76 -15.93 3.54
C GLY A 112 11.37 -15.62 2.09
N VAL A 113 10.46 -14.68 1.87
CA VAL A 113 10.02 -14.24 0.53
C VAL A 113 10.61 -12.87 0.22
N ALA A 114 11.36 -12.76 -0.87
CA ALA A 114 11.82 -11.47 -1.34
C ALA A 114 10.65 -10.69 -1.94
N ALA A 115 10.21 -9.62 -1.28
CA ALA A 115 9.09 -8.80 -1.75
C ALA A 115 9.31 -8.26 -3.17
N GLY A 116 10.57 -7.98 -3.50
CA GLY A 116 10.98 -7.58 -4.85
C GLY A 116 10.73 -8.63 -5.92
N ASP A 117 10.49 -9.90 -5.61
CA ASP A 117 10.20 -10.93 -6.62
C ASP A 117 8.72 -11.02 -6.97
N ILE A 118 7.84 -10.44 -6.15
CA ILE A 118 6.39 -10.45 -6.38
C ILE A 118 6.02 -9.25 -7.28
N PRO A 119 5.52 -9.46 -8.51
CA PRO A 119 5.18 -8.36 -9.42
C PRO A 119 4.13 -7.41 -8.83
N ALA A 120 3.11 -7.94 -8.16
CA ALA A 120 2.10 -7.15 -7.49
C ALA A 120 2.67 -6.25 -6.37
N TYR A 121 3.72 -6.69 -5.67
CA TYR A 121 4.37 -5.88 -4.65
C TYR A 121 5.11 -4.69 -5.28
N ARG A 122 5.77 -4.90 -6.43
CA ARG A 122 6.43 -3.80 -7.17
C ARG A 122 5.40 -2.76 -7.62
N SER A 123 4.27 -3.20 -8.16
CA SER A 123 3.18 -2.30 -8.57
C SER A 123 2.59 -1.55 -7.37
N LEU A 124 2.43 -2.24 -6.24
CA LEU A 124 1.96 -1.65 -4.98
C LEU A 124 2.93 -0.59 -4.47
N TRP A 125 4.24 -0.87 -4.49
CA TRP A 125 5.29 0.10 -4.17
C TRP A 125 5.20 1.34 -5.06
N GLN A 126 5.13 1.15 -6.38
CA GLN A 126 5.03 2.25 -7.34
C GLN A 126 3.75 3.08 -7.16
N CYS A 127 2.66 2.46 -6.73
CA CYS A 127 1.37 3.13 -6.51
C CYS A 127 1.44 4.17 -5.38
N VAL A 128 2.15 3.86 -4.30
CA VAL A 128 2.10 4.62 -3.03
C VAL A 128 3.40 5.33 -2.67
N ALA A 129 4.54 4.89 -3.23
CA ALA A 129 5.83 5.48 -2.91
C ALA A 129 5.95 6.92 -3.42
N PRO A 130 6.60 7.81 -2.66
CA PRO A 130 7.02 9.13 -3.13
C PRO A 130 7.87 9.03 -4.41
N ALA A 131 7.82 10.06 -5.27
CA ALA A 131 8.48 10.04 -6.57
C ALA A 131 10.00 9.77 -6.50
N ASP A 132 10.67 10.21 -5.44
CA ASP A 132 12.10 9.97 -5.18
C ASP A 132 12.43 8.53 -4.75
N ARG A 133 11.42 7.71 -4.42
CA ARG A 133 11.58 6.35 -3.89
C ARG A 133 10.93 5.26 -4.73
N GLN A 134 10.18 5.61 -5.78
CA GLN A 134 9.47 4.62 -6.61
C GLN A 134 10.40 3.62 -7.33
N THR A 135 11.63 4.02 -7.64
CA THR A 135 12.59 3.20 -8.41
C THR A 135 13.37 2.21 -7.57
N THR A 136 13.32 2.31 -6.24
CA THR A 136 14.15 1.49 -5.36
C THR A 136 13.35 1.05 -4.15
N ILE A 137 13.08 -0.25 -4.07
CA ILE A 137 12.41 -0.87 -2.92
C ILE A 137 13.42 -0.92 -1.77
N ARG A 138 13.13 -0.19 -0.69
CA ARG A 138 13.91 -0.19 0.56
C ARG A 138 12.97 -0.13 1.75
N PHE A 139 13.19 -1.02 2.71
CA PHE A 139 12.36 -1.11 3.91
C PHE A 139 12.91 -0.17 4.98
#